data_AF-A0A034UYA8-F1
#
_entry.id   AF-A0A034UYA8-F1
#
_cell.length_a   1.000
_cell.length_b   1.000
_cell.length_c   1.000
_cell.angle_alpha   90.00
_cell.angle_beta   90.00
_cell.angle_gamma   90.00
#
_symmetry.space_group_name_H-M   'P 1'
#
loop_
_entity.id
_entity.type
_entity.pdbx_description
1 polymer ?
#
loop_
_entity_poly.entity_id
_entity_poly.type
_entity_poly.pdbx_seq_one_letter_code
_entity_poly.pdbx_strand_id
1 'polypeptide(L)'
;DAFILVYDVTDASTFEEVRMIRDQIHETKATTAVPIVVVGNKIDLVAEKEDARKVEYATTESVVTLDWENGFVEASAAKNENITQVFKELLSQAKITYNLSPALRRRRQSLPQQVGNNGAGTPTHHHHPSHAANPSAAGSA
;
A
#
# COMPACT_ATOMS: atom_id res chain seq x y z
N ASP A 1 -16.35 -7.33 -9.10
CA ASP A 1 -17.02 -6.66 -7.96
C ASP A 1 -16.24 -6.90 -6.70
N ALA A 2 -16.25 -5.95 -5.77
CA ALA A 2 -15.63 -6.05 -4.47
C ALA A 2 -16.56 -5.36 -3.45
N PHE A 3 -16.60 -5.88 -2.22
CA PHE A 3 -17.54 -5.43 -1.21
C PHE A 3 -16.82 -5.01 0.07
N ILE A 4 -17.33 -3.95 0.69
CA ILE A 4 -16.96 -3.55 2.04
C ILE A 4 -18.21 -3.76 2.88
N LEU A 5 -18.12 -4.62 3.89
CA LEU A 5 -19.19 -4.88 4.84
C LEU A 5 -18.85 -4.19 6.16
N VAL A 6 -19.67 -3.25 6.59
CA VAL A 6 -19.37 -2.39 7.74
C VAL A 6 -20.33 -2.71 8.88
N TYR A 7 -19.80 -2.92 10.08
CA TYR A 7 -20.58 -3.04 11.30
C TYR A 7 -20.14 -1.99 12.33
N ASP A 8 -20.92 -1.80 13.39
CA ASP A 8 -20.63 -0.93 14.51
C ASP A 8 -20.03 -1.76 15.66
N VAL A 9 -18.80 -1.45 16.09
CA VAL A 9 -18.14 -2.18 17.19
C VAL A 9 -18.88 -2.07 18.54
N THR A 10 -19.80 -1.10 18.65
CA THR A 10 -20.64 -0.86 19.82
C THR A 10 -22.02 -1.53 19.74
N ASP A 11 -22.32 -2.24 18.65
CA ASP A 11 -23.58 -2.97 18.48
C ASP A 11 -23.35 -4.33 17.82
N ALA A 12 -23.41 -5.40 18.63
CA ALA A 12 -23.19 -6.76 18.17
C ALA A 12 -24.21 -7.25 17.13
N SER A 13 -25.42 -6.69 17.10
CA SER A 13 -26.43 -7.09 16.12
C SER A 13 -25.99 -6.75 14.68
N THR A 14 -25.27 -5.63 14.51
CA THR A 14 -24.75 -5.19 13.21
C THR A 14 -23.68 -6.13 12.64
N PHE A 15 -22.95 -6.84 13.51
CA PHE A 15 -21.99 -7.85 13.07
C PHE A 15 -22.69 -9.13 12.56
N GLU A 16 -23.78 -9.53 13.20
CA GLU A 16 -24.59 -10.66 12.72
C GLU A 16 -25.25 -10.33 11.37
N GLU A 17 -25.67 -9.08 11.14
CA GLU A 17 -26.12 -8.61 9.83
C GLU A 17 -25.03 -8.73 8.76
N VAL A 18 -23.79 -8.37 9.09
CA VAL A 18 -22.65 -8.54 8.17
C VAL A 18 -22.46 -10.00 7.79
N ARG A 19 -22.58 -10.95 8.74
CA ARG A 19 -22.50 -12.39 8.45
C ARG A 19 -23.60 -12.80 7.46
N MET A 20 -24.85 -12.40 7.70
CA MET A 20 -25.97 -12.73 6.81
C MET A 20 -25.77 -12.16 5.40
N ILE A 21 -25.33 -10.91 5.28
CA ILE A 21 -25.09 -10.26 3.99
C ILE A 21 -23.94 -10.94 3.24
N ARG A 22 -22.87 -11.32 3.93
CA ARG A 22 -21.74 -12.06 3.35
C ARG A 22 -22.23 -13.36 2.72
N ASP A 23 -23.05 -14.13 3.43
CA ASP A 23 -23.57 -15.39 2.93
C ASP A 23 -24.48 -15.18 1.71
N GLN A 24 -25.32 -14.16 1.74
CA GLN A 24 -26.15 -13.78 0.59
C GLN A 24 -25.34 -13.36 -0.65
N ILE A 25 -24.20 -12.67 -0.46
CA ILE A 25 -23.29 -12.32 -1.54
C ILE A 25 -22.72 -13.60 -2.18
N HIS A 26 -22.26 -14.56 -1.37
CA HIS A 26 -21.72 -15.82 -1.89
C HIS A 26 -22.77 -16.64 -2.63
N GLU A 27 -23.99 -16.72 -2.09
CA GLU A 27 -25.11 -17.40 -2.74
C GLU A 27 -25.45 -16.75 -4.08
N THR A 28 -25.56 -15.42 -4.12
CA THR A 28 -25.92 -14.67 -5.33
C THR A 28 -24.84 -14.73 -6.41
N LYS A 29 -23.56 -14.70 -6.00
CA LYS A 29 -22.42 -14.75 -6.94
C LYS A 29 -22.08 -16.18 -7.37
N ALA A 30 -22.62 -17.21 -6.71
CA ALA A 30 -22.31 -18.61 -6.93
C ALA A 30 -20.78 -18.92 -6.87
N THR A 31 -20.03 -18.13 -6.11
CA THR A 31 -18.59 -18.28 -5.91
C THR A 31 -18.16 -17.68 -4.58
N THR A 32 -17.14 -18.27 -3.96
CA THR A 32 -16.49 -17.77 -2.75
C THR A 32 -15.31 -16.83 -3.03
N ALA A 33 -14.93 -16.65 -4.30
CA ALA A 33 -13.79 -15.82 -4.70
C ALA A 33 -14.11 -14.32 -4.79
N VAL A 34 -15.12 -13.85 -4.05
CA VAL A 34 -15.55 -12.45 -4.04
C VAL A 34 -14.66 -11.67 -3.06
N PRO A 35 -13.95 -10.62 -3.48
CA PRO A 35 -13.18 -9.79 -2.56
C PRO A 35 -14.10 -9.07 -1.58
N ILE A 36 -13.97 -9.40 -0.30
CA ILE A 36 -14.74 -8.81 0.79
C ILE A 36 -13.77 -8.30 1.86
N VAL A 37 -14.04 -7.10 2.34
CA VAL A 37 -13.41 -6.53 3.54
C VAL A 37 -14.49 -6.22 4.56
N VAL A 38 -14.37 -6.80 5.76
CA VAL A 38 -15.22 -6.50 6.90
C VAL A 38 -14.58 -5.36 7.70
N VAL A 39 -15.40 -4.38 8.07
CA VAL A 39 -14.95 -3.17 8.75
C VAL A 39 -15.70 -2.96 10.06
N GLY A 40 -14.97 -3.01 11.18
CA GLY A 40 -15.48 -2.59 12.48
C GLY A 40 -15.39 -1.08 12.61
N ASN A 41 -16.50 -0.37 12.43
CA ASN A 41 -16.55 1.09 12.47
C ASN A 41 -16.88 1.61 13.88
N LYS A 42 -16.62 2.90 14.10
CA LYS A 42 -16.86 3.65 15.35
C LYS A 42 -15.92 3.30 16.52
N ILE A 43 -14.67 2.95 16.22
CA ILE A 43 -13.67 2.68 17.27
C ILE A 43 -13.39 3.89 18.19
N ASP A 44 -13.70 5.10 17.73
CA ASP A 44 -13.62 6.31 18.56
C ASP A 44 -14.51 6.24 19.80
N LEU A 45 -15.67 5.58 19.72
CA LEU A 45 -16.56 5.41 20.87
C LEU A 45 -15.99 4.44 21.92
N VAL A 46 -15.22 3.45 21.48
CA VAL A 46 -14.53 2.49 22.36
C VAL A 46 -13.31 3.14 23.02
N ALA A 47 -12.60 4.00 22.28
CA ALA A 47 -11.47 4.76 22.82
C ALA A 47 -11.91 5.74 23.92
N GLU A 48 -13.12 6.29 23.81
CA GLU A 48 -13.70 7.18 24.84
C GLU A 48 -14.30 6.41 26.03
N LYS A 49 -14.81 5.19 25.80
CA LYS A 49 -15.49 4.36 26.82
C LYS A 49 -15.21 2.88 26.56
N GLU A 50 -14.37 2.26 27.38
CA GLU A 50 -14.01 0.85 27.22
C GLU A 50 -15.23 -0.09 27.22
N ASP A 51 -16.24 0.18 28.07
CA ASP A 51 -17.49 -0.61 28.17
C ASP A 51 -18.44 -0.48 26.96
N ALA A 52 -18.14 0.45 26.04
CA ALA A 52 -18.94 0.64 24.83
C ALA A 52 -18.74 -0.50 23.82
N ARG A 53 -17.61 -1.23 23.87
CA ARG A 53 -17.35 -2.34 22.95
C ARG A 53 -18.33 -3.49 23.20
N LYS A 54 -19.08 -3.87 22.16
CA LYS A 54 -19.99 -5.04 22.16
C LYS A 54 -19.51 -6.16 21.26
N VAL A 55 -18.54 -5.89 20.39
CA VAL A 55 -17.90 -6.88 19.51
C VAL A 55 -16.41 -6.95 19.83
N GLU A 56 -15.95 -8.13 20.25
CA GLU A 56 -14.57 -8.34 20.68
C GLU A 56 -13.61 -8.42 19.47
N TYR A 57 -12.50 -7.70 19.53
CA TYR A 57 -11.60 -7.53 18.38
C TYR A 57 -10.94 -8.85 17.96
N ALA A 58 -10.30 -9.56 18.89
CA ALA A 58 -9.44 -10.70 18.56
C ALA A 58 -10.25 -11.88 17.99
N THR A 59 -11.42 -12.15 18.57
CA THR A 59 -12.36 -13.17 18.10
C THR A 59 -12.90 -12.78 16.74
N THR A 60 -13.28 -11.53 16.53
CA THR A 60 -13.82 -11.07 15.25
C THR A 60 -12.77 -11.09 14.15
N GLU A 61 -11.57 -10.60 14.43
CA GLU A 61 -10.43 -10.66 13.52
C GLU A 61 -10.12 -12.10 13.13
N SER A 62 -10.08 -13.02 14.11
CA SER A 62 -9.81 -14.44 13.85
C SER A 62 -10.89 -15.06 12.96
N VAL A 63 -12.18 -14.83 13.27
CA VAL A 63 -13.30 -15.35 12.47
C VAL A 63 -13.24 -14.80 11.04
N VAL A 64 -13.06 -13.49 10.87
CA VAL A 64 -13.06 -12.86 9.55
C VAL A 64 -11.85 -13.28 8.71
N THR A 65 -10.66 -13.33 9.31
CA THR A 65 -9.43 -13.57 8.55
C THR A 65 -9.13 -15.05 8.34
N LEU A 66 -9.44 -15.91 9.32
CA LEU A 66 -9.12 -17.33 9.28
C LEU A 66 -10.28 -18.18 8.77
N ASP A 67 -11.49 -17.95 9.31
CA ASP A 67 -12.64 -18.78 8.93
C ASP A 67 -13.27 -18.30 7.63
N TRP A 68 -13.31 -16.98 7.40
CA TRP A 68 -13.95 -16.40 6.22
C TRP A 68 -12.97 -16.05 5.09
N GLU A 69 -11.65 -16.07 5.37
CA GLU A 69 -10.59 -15.66 4.43
C GLU A 69 -10.85 -14.27 3.83
N ASN A 70 -11.43 -13.35 4.62
CA ASN A 70 -11.76 -11.99 4.20
C ASN A 70 -10.83 -10.97 4.87
N GLY A 71 -10.74 -9.77 4.27
CA GLY A 71 -9.98 -8.68 4.87
C GLY A 71 -10.69 -8.13 6.11
N PHE A 72 -9.94 -7.71 7.13
CA PHE A 72 -10.50 -7.10 8.33
C PHE A 72 -9.78 -5.80 8.67
N VAL A 73 -10.53 -4.74 8.97
CA VAL A 73 -9.98 -3.44 9.41
C VAL A 73 -10.93 -2.80 10.41
N GLU A 74 -10.43 -2.31 11.54
CA GLU A 74 -11.19 -1.40 12.38
C GLU A 74 -10.95 0.06 11.99
N ALA A 75 -11.99 0.88 11.99
CA ALA A 75 -11.94 2.26 11.52
C ALA A 75 -12.85 3.22 12.31
N SER A 76 -12.53 4.51 12.23
CA SER A 76 -13.44 5.57 12.64
C SER A 76 -13.65 6.53 11.47
N ALA A 77 -14.84 6.49 10.87
CA ALA A 77 -15.23 7.50 9.89
C ALA A 77 -15.28 8.90 10.49
N ALA A 78 -15.68 9.03 11.75
CA ALA A 78 -15.78 10.31 12.44
C ALA A 78 -14.41 10.98 12.67
N LYS A 79 -13.37 10.16 12.92
CA LYS A 79 -11.99 10.64 13.13
C LYS A 79 -11.11 10.50 11.89
N ASN A 80 -11.66 10.04 10.76
CA ASN A 80 -10.91 9.69 9.55
C ASN A 80 -9.75 8.71 9.84
N GLU A 81 -9.97 7.78 10.77
CA GLU A 81 -8.99 6.78 11.18
C GLU A 81 -9.15 5.51 10.34
N ASN A 82 -8.03 4.98 9.84
CA ASN A 82 -7.93 3.75 9.04
C ASN A 82 -8.76 3.69 7.74
N ILE A 83 -9.39 4.80 7.32
CA ILE A 83 -10.15 4.87 6.06
C ILE A 83 -9.29 4.49 4.86
N THR A 84 -8.05 4.97 4.79
CA THR A 84 -7.12 4.57 3.72
C THR A 84 -6.74 3.09 3.80
N GLN A 85 -6.69 2.51 5.00
CA GLN A 85 -6.37 1.09 5.19
C GLN A 85 -7.48 0.19 4.67
N VAL A 86 -8.75 0.55 4.87
CA VAL A 86 -9.90 -0.18 4.29
C VAL A 86 -9.78 -0.33 2.78
N PHE A 87 -9.47 0.76 2.05
CA PHE A 87 -9.31 0.70 0.60
C PHE A 87 -8.05 -0.05 0.15
N LYS A 88 -6.95 0.08 0.92
CA LYS A 88 -5.73 -0.71 0.67
C LYS A 88 -6.01 -2.20 0.77
N GLU A 89 -6.71 -2.61 1.83
CA GLU A 89 -7.09 -3.99 2.07
C GLU A 89 -8.03 -4.49 0.98
N LEU A 90 -9.03 -3.71 0.56
CA LEU A 90 -9.97 -4.11 -0.49
C LEU A 90 -9.26 -4.42 -1.82
N LEU A 91 -8.31 -3.57 -2.21
CA LEU A 91 -7.57 -3.79 -3.45
C LEU A 91 -6.54 -4.93 -3.32
N SER A 92 -6.01 -5.18 -2.12
CA SER A 92 -5.21 -6.38 -1.83
C SER A 92 -6.03 -7.66 -2.01
N GLN A 93 -7.22 -7.73 -1.40
CA GLN A 93 -8.16 -8.85 -1.53
C GLN A 93 -8.59 -9.07 -2.98
N ALA A 94 -8.82 -7.99 -3.72
CA ALA A 94 -9.17 -8.05 -5.13
C ALA A 94 -8.00 -8.43 -6.05
N LYS A 95 -6.80 -8.66 -5.51
CA LYS A 95 -5.56 -8.92 -6.26
C LYS A 95 -5.28 -7.85 -7.31
N ILE A 96 -5.72 -6.61 -7.06
CA ILE A 96 -5.53 -5.48 -7.95
C ILE A 96 -4.14 -4.90 -7.68
N THR A 97 -3.26 -4.99 -8.69
CA THR A 97 -1.93 -4.38 -8.59
C THR A 97 -2.06 -2.86 -8.66
N TYR A 98 -1.74 -2.17 -7.56
CA TYR A 98 -1.57 -0.72 -7.56
C TYR A 98 -0.34 -0.34 -8.37
N ASN A 99 -0.52 0.00 -9.64
CA ASN A 99 0.51 0.70 -10.39
C ASN A 99 0.47 2.17 -9.95
N LEU A 100 1.07 2.49 -8.79
CA LEU A 100 1.45 3.86 -8.46
C LEU A 100 2.19 4.39 -9.70
N SER A 101 1.61 5.39 -10.36
CA SER A 101 2.01 5.80 -11.70
C SER A 101 3.54 5.86 -11.85
N PRO A 102 4.11 5.52 -13.02
CA PRO A 102 5.56 5.60 -13.26
C PRO A 102 6.17 6.97 -12.88
N ALA A 103 5.36 8.02 -12.79
CA ALA A 103 5.73 9.36 -12.33
C ALA A 103 6.23 9.39 -10.87
N LEU A 104 5.65 8.61 -9.96
CA LEU A 104 6.13 8.54 -8.56
C LEU A 104 7.45 7.77 -8.43
N ARG A 105 7.67 6.73 -9.24
CA ARG A 105 8.96 6.02 -9.31
C ARG A 105 10.08 6.89 -9.86
N ARG A 106 9.81 7.71 -10.89
CA ARG A 106 10.77 8.66 -11.45
C ARG A 106 11.24 9.72 -10.45
N ARG A 107 10.36 10.19 -9.55
CA ARG A 107 10.70 11.23 -8.56
C ARG A 107 11.65 10.75 -7.45
N ARG A 108 11.74 9.44 -7.18
CA ARG A 108 12.71 8.89 -6.22
C ARG A 108 14.11 8.66 -6.82
N GLN A 109 14.20 8.57 -8.15
CA GLN A 109 15.49 8.41 -8.85
C GLN A 109 16.20 9.74 -9.12
N SER A 110 15.52 10.88 -8.98
CA SER A 110 16.08 12.22 -9.20
C SER A 110 16.56 12.92 -7.92
N LEU A 111 16.68 12.22 -6.79
CA LEU A 111 17.28 12.79 -5.58
C LEU A 111 18.81 12.74 -5.71
N PRO A 112 19.51 13.89 -5.83
CA PRO A 112 20.96 13.90 -5.86
C PRO A 112 21.51 13.41 -4.52
N GLN A 113 22.42 12.43 -4.55
CA GLN A 113 23.24 12.10 -3.39
C GLN A 113 24.08 13.33 -3.03
N GLN A 114 23.85 13.90 -1.84
CA GLN A 114 24.79 14.86 -1.28
C GLN A 114 26.08 14.10 -0.96
N VAL A 115 27.05 14.18 -1.87
CA VAL A 115 28.43 13.79 -1.64
C VAL A 115 29.03 14.81 -0.68
N GLY A 116 29.11 14.44 0.60
CA GLY A 116 29.90 15.17 1.59
C GLY A 116 31.38 15.06 1.24
N ASN A 117 31.92 16.11 0.61
CA ASN A 117 33.32 16.16 0.21
C ASN A 117 34.18 16.67 1.39
N ASN A 118 34.92 15.74 2.00
CA ASN A 118 36.01 16.01 2.93
C ASN A 118 37.10 16.81 2.20
N GLY A 119 37.44 17.98 2.75
CA GLY A 119 38.57 18.78 2.28
C GLY A 119 39.90 18.19 2.75
N ALA A 120 40.78 17.85 1.81
CA ALA A 120 42.24 17.95 1.91
C ALA A 120 42.87 17.53 0.57
N GLY A 121 43.68 18.39 -0.04
CA GLY A 121 44.56 17.98 -1.16
C GLY A 121 44.72 19.03 -2.25
N THR A 122 45.92 19.60 -2.30
CA THR A 122 46.43 20.72 -3.11
C THR A 122 46.57 20.48 -4.62
N PRO A 123 46.71 21.55 -5.45
CA PRO A 123 46.79 21.47 -6.92
C PRO A 123 48.21 21.70 -7.48
N THR A 124 48.62 20.94 -8.51
CA THR A 124 49.76 21.17 -9.43
C THR A 124 49.62 20.16 -10.60
N HIS A 125 50.01 20.32 -11.87
CA HIS A 125 50.64 21.35 -12.71
C HIS A 125 50.40 20.98 -14.20
N HIS A 126 50.72 21.90 -15.12
CA HIS A 126 50.53 21.88 -16.60
C HIS A 126 51.30 20.81 -17.41
N HIS A 127 50.79 20.41 -18.59
CA HIS A 127 51.48 20.56 -19.90
C HIS A 127 50.65 20.10 -21.13
N HIS A 128 50.62 20.94 -22.18
CA HIS A 128 50.38 20.68 -23.62
C HIS A 128 51.79 20.62 -24.30
N PRO A 129 52.00 20.38 -25.62
CA PRO A 129 51.12 19.91 -26.69
C PRO A 129 51.76 18.93 -27.74
N SER A 130 50.94 18.62 -28.76
CA SER A 130 51.28 18.50 -30.20
C SER A 130 51.52 17.13 -30.83
N HIS A 131 50.79 16.96 -31.94
CA HIS A 131 50.63 15.82 -32.83
C HIS A 131 51.47 16.04 -34.10
N ALA A 132 52.20 15.02 -34.54
CA ALA A 132 52.76 14.82 -35.90
C ALA A 132 53.03 13.31 -36.04
N ALA A 133 52.93 12.60 -37.16
CA ALA A 133 52.74 12.90 -38.57
C ALA A 133 52.10 11.67 -39.24
N ASN A 134 51.53 11.85 -40.44
CA ASN A 134 50.91 10.82 -41.28
C ASN A 134 51.82 10.56 -42.50
N PRO A 135 52.11 9.31 -42.91
CA PRO A 135 52.92 9.05 -44.10
C PRO A 135 52.06 8.66 -45.31
N SER A 136 52.37 9.20 -46.49
CA SER A 136 51.96 8.61 -47.77
C SER A 136 53.10 8.73 -48.77
N ALA A 137 53.63 7.58 -49.15
CA ALA A 137 54.68 7.42 -50.14
C ALA A 137 54.06 7.31 -51.54
N ALA A 138 54.58 8.08 -52.48
CA ALA A 138 54.40 7.88 -53.91
C ALA A 138 55.76 7.48 -54.51
N GLY A 139 55.82 6.29 -55.10
CA GLY A 139 56.99 5.80 -55.84
C GLY A 139 56.51 5.07 -57.09
N SER A 140 56.92 5.52 -58.25
CA SER A 140 56.82 4.80 -59.53
C SER A 140 57.90 5.35 -60.47
N ALA A 141 58.95 4.55 -60.67
CA ALA A 141 59.74 4.33 -61.88
C ALA A 141 61.03 3.61 -61.50
#